data_AF-A0A1G2Z6K1-F1
#
_entry.id   AF-A0A1G2Z6K1-F1
#
_cell.length_a   1.000
_cell.length_b   1.000
_cell.length_c   1.000
_cell.angle_alpha   90.00
_cell.angle_beta   90.00
_cell.angle_gamma   90.00
#
_symmetry.space_group_name_H-M   'P 1'
#
loop_
_entity.id
_entity.type
_entity.pdbx_description
1 polymer ?
#
loop_
_entity_poly.entity_id
_entity_poly.type
_entity_poly.pdbx_seq_one_letter_code
_entity_poly.pdbx_strand_id
1 'polypeptide(L)'
;MRPIAWGLIVLVAGLGLVLYARENRAPDDRGYAGEASRRLVNEHELILTAVDAIQAEAADIRRGFTLDRERVRRIVDFSRNFTDQYHDAKEERYYFPAVRVYAGQQVYGLISELEAEHAYGRAIVDQIEYLLRSTDRAVARIIAERLATYADMLRRHIQKENSLFQRADETLSGEEQRATLIAFDRFEKIETIENTYDKYYNFAQELRDKLRRREE
;
A
#
# COMPACT_ATOMS: atom_id res chain seq x y z
N MET A 1 27.61 10.29 -19.41
CA MET A 1 26.99 10.97 -18.26
C MET A 1 26.47 9.90 -17.32
N ARG A 2 26.92 9.87 -16.06
CA ARG A 2 26.49 8.89 -15.05
C ARG A 2 25.10 9.30 -14.51
N PRO A 3 24.14 8.38 -14.31
CA PRO A 3 22.85 8.73 -13.74
C PRO A 3 23.05 9.14 -12.28
N ILE A 4 22.59 10.35 -11.95
CA ILE A 4 22.60 10.88 -10.58
C ILE A 4 21.59 10.07 -9.77
N ALA A 5 22.06 9.55 -8.63
CA ALA A 5 21.32 8.74 -7.70
C ALA A 5 20.17 9.53 -7.06
N TRP A 6 18.97 9.44 -7.64
CA TRP A 6 17.74 9.97 -7.05
C TRP A 6 17.39 9.30 -5.69
N GLY A 7 17.89 8.09 -5.44
CA GLY A 7 17.63 7.34 -4.21
C GLY A 7 18.22 7.95 -2.92
N LEU A 8 19.28 8.76 -3.01
CA LEU A 8 19.90 9.36 -1.80
C LEU A 8 19.19 10.63 -1.31
N ILE A 9 18.48 11.34 -2.20
CA ILE A 9 17.84 12.63 -1.87
C ILE A 9 16.53 12.43 -1.11
N VAL A 10 15.79 11.35 -1.40
CA VAL A 10 14.52 11.03 -0.71
C VAL A 10 14.75 10.58 0.74
N LEU A 11 15.79 9.78 0.99
CA LEU A 11 16.16 9.29 2.34
C LEU A 11 16.60 10.42 3.28
N VAL A 12 17.35 11.42 2.78
CA VAL A 12 17.80 12.57 3.58
C VAL A 12 16.64 13.53 3.86
N ALA A 13 15.67 13.66 2.95
CA ALA A 13 14.51 14.52 3.14
C ALA A 13 13.49 13.94 4.15
N GLY A 14 13.22 12.62 4.11
CA GLY A 14 12.31 11.96 5.04
C GLY A 14 12.84 11.95 6.47
N LEU A 15 14.09 11.49 6.66
CA LEU A 15 14.74 11.46 7.97
C LEU A 15 15.02 12.88 8.49
N GLY A 16 15.41 13.81 7.61
CA GLY A 16 15.65 15.21 7.96
C GLY A 16 14.40 15.93 8.47
N LEU A 17 13.22 15.64 7.91
CA LEU A 17 11.96 16.24 8.37
C LEU A 17 11.54 15.69 9.74
N VAL A 18 11.70 14.38 9.94
CA VAL A 18 11.43 13.71 11.23
C VAL A 18 12.36 14.23 12.33
N LEU A 19 13.64 14.44 12.02
CA LEU A 19 14.60 15.01 12.97
C LEU A 19 14.39 16.51 13.22
N TYR A 20 14.00 17.29 12.20
CA TYR A 20 13.71 18.73 12.34
C TYR A 20 12.48 19.00 13.23
N ALA A 21 11.45 18.16 13.14
CA ALA A 21 10.27 18.29 14.00
C ALA A 21 10.64 18.18 15.50
N ARG A 22 11.59 17.30 15.85
CA ARG A 22 12.07 17.08 17.23
C ARG A 22 12.77 18.28 17.85
N GLU A 23 13.41 19.14 17.06
CA GLU A 23 14.14 20.30 17.58
C GLU A 23 13.19 21.46 17.96
N ASN A 24 11.93 21.42 17.50
CA ASN A 24 10.92 22.46 17.69
C ASN A 24 9.70 21.94 18.49
N ARG A 25 9.94 21.43 19.70
CA ARG A 25 8.96 20.79 20.59
C ARG A 25 7.84 21.73 21.07
N ALA A 26 6.59 21.30 20.93
CA ALA A 26 5.43 21.90 21.61
C ALA A 26 5.01 21.04 22.82
N PRO A 27 4.43 21.61 23.90
CA PRO A 27 4.37 20.95 25.20
C PRO A 27 3.23 19.91 25.41
N ASP A 28 2.31 19.73 24.46
CA ASP A 28 1.18 18.79 24.59
C ASP A 28 0.72 18.24 23.23
N ASP A 29 1.09 16.99 22.92
CA ASP A 29 0.82 16.31 21.66
C ASP A 29 0.25 14.89 21.82
N ARG A 30 -0.21 14.54 23.04
CA ARG A 30 -0.81 13.21 23.31
C ARG A 30 -2.00 12.90 22.41
N GLY A 31 -2.65 13.93 21.84
CA GLY A 31 -3.75 13.79 20.88
C GLY A 31 -3.38 13.15 19.55
N TYR A 32 -2.09 12.99 19.22
CA TYR A 32 -1.64 12.39 17.96
C TYR A 32 -1.22 10.91 18.09
N ALA A 33 -1.29 10.33 19.29
CA ALA A 33 -0.86 8.95 19.52
C ALA A 33 -1.62 7.96 18.60
N GLY A 34 -0.88 7.22 17.78
CA GLY A 34 -1.39 6.25 16.81
C GLY A 34 -2.11 6.82 15.59
N GLU A 35 -2.13 8.14 15.38
CA GLU A 35 -2.84 8.73 14.23
C GLU A 35 -2.19 8.40 12.88
N ALA A 36 -0.86 8.28 12.79
CA ALA A 36 -0.21 7.91 11.52
C ALA A 36 -0.57 6.47 11.13
N SER A 37 -0.51 5.55 12.10
CA SER A 37 -0.95 4.17 11.95
C SER A 37 -2.43 4.08 11.55
N ARG A 38 -3.31 4.84 12.21
CA ARG A 38 -4.75 4.90 11.84
C ARG A 38 -4.98 5.30 10.40
N ARG A 39 -4.17 6.23 9.85
CA ARG A 39 -4.28 6.63 8.43
C ARG A 39 -3.95 5.49 7.48
N LEU A 40 -2.88 4.73 7.75
CA LEU A 40 -2.52 3.55 6.96
C LEU A 40 -3.58 2.44 7.10
N VAL A 41 -4.12 2.21 8.31
CA VAL A 41 -5.23 1.26 8.52
C VAL A 41 -6.48 1.66 7.73
N ASN A 42 -6.82 2.95 7.66
CA ASN A 42 -7.96 3.40 6.86
C ASN A 42 -7.74 3.13 5.35
N GLU A 43 -6.49 3.19 4.88
CA GLU A 43 -6.12 2.84 3.51
C GLU A 43 -6.19 1.32 3.27
N HIS A 44 -5.88 0.51 4.29
CA HIS A 44 -6.09 -0.94 4.23
C HIS A 44 -7.53 -1.33 3.96
N GLU A 45 -8.52 -0.64 4.54
CA GLU A 45 -9.94 -0.92 4.26
C GLU A 45 -10.28 -0.78 2.77
N LEU A 46 -9.66 0.22 2.13
CA LEU A 46 -9.80 0.46 0.71
C LEU A 46 -9.10 -0.65 -0.11
N ILE A 47 -7.89 -1.05 0.28
CA ILE A 47 -7.15 -2.15 -0.36
C ILE A 47 -7.90 -3.48 -0.21
N LEU A 48 -8.42 -3.78 0.98
CA LEU A 48 -9.20 -5.00 1.25
C LEU A 48 -10.48 -5.06 0.40
N THR A 49 -11.15 -3.92 0.23
CA THR A 49 -12.30 -3.83 -0.70
C THR A 49 -11.91 -4.20 -2.13
N ALA A 50 -10.76 -3.72 -2.62
CA ALA A 50 -10.26 -4.09 -3.94
C ALA A 50 -9.83 -5.57 -3.99
N VAL A 51 -9.21 -6.10 -2.93
CA VAL A 51 -8.79 -7.50 -2.81
C VAL A 51 -9.95 -8.47 -2.95
N ASP A 52 -11.12 -8.17 -2.39
CA ASP A 52 -12.31 -9.00 -2.56
C ASP A 52 -12.73 -9.07 -4.04
N ALA A 53 -12.65 -7.96 -4.75
CA ALA A 53 -12.96 -7.92 -6.18
C ALA A 53 -11.92 -8.63 -7.04
N ILE A 54 -10.64 -8.52 -6.68
CA ILE A 54 -9.54 -9.27 -7.31
C ILE A 54 -9.78 -10.77 -7.17
N GLN A 55 -10.16 -11.22 -5.96
CA GLN A 55 -10.42 -12.62 -5.67
C GLN A 55 -11.64 -13.15 -6.45
N ALA A 56 -12.70 -12.35 -6.54
CA ALA A 56 -13.89 -12.70 -7.31
C ALA A 56 -13.60 -12.79 -8.81
N GLU A 57 -12.84 -11.85 -9.37
CA GLU A 57 -12.43 -11.87 -10.77
C GLU A 57 -11.59 -13.12 -11.08
N ALA A 58 -10.64 -13.47 -10.20
CA ALA A 58 -9.89 -14.71 -10.31
C ALA A 58 -10.78 -15.96 -10.28
N ALA A 59 -11.81 -15.98 -9.43
CA ALA A 59 -12.75 -17.10 -9.33
C ALA A 59 -13.61 -17.24 -10.59
N ASP A 60 -14.09 -16.15 -11.17
CA ASP A 60 -14.88 -16.16 -12.41
C ASP A 60 -14.09 -16.71 -13.59
N ILE A 61 -12.86 -16.21 -13.78
CA ILE A 61 -12.01 -16.70 -14.86
C ILE A 61 -11.76 -18.21 -14.70
N ARG A 62 -11.54 -18.70 -13.46
CA ARG A 62 -11.39 -20.14 -13.19
C ARG A 62 -12.66 -20.94 -13.48
N ARG A 63 -13.84 -20.36 -13.30
CA ARG A 63 -15.15 -20.98 -13.62
C ARG A 63 -15.45 -21.00 -15.13
N GLY A 64 -14.58 -20.42 -15.96
CA GLY A 64 -14.72 -20.40 -17.42
C GLY A 64 -15.43 -19.17 -17.96
N PHE A 65 -15.68 -18.15 -17.13
CA PHE A 65 -16.13 -16.86 -17.63
C PHE A 65 -15.03 -16.20 -18.49
N THR A 66 -15.45 -15.38 -19.45
CA THR A 66 -14.51 -14.69 -20.34
C THR A 66 -13.71 -13.66 -19.55
N LEU A 67 -12.38 -13.65 -19.75
CA LEU A 67 -11.47 -12.67 -19.15
C LEU A 67 -11.89 -11.24 -19.51
N ASP A 68 -12.31 -10.46 -18.51
CA ASP A 68 -12.55 -9.01 -18.63
C ASP A 68 -11.20 -8.28 -18.54
N ARG A 69 -10.50 -8.20 -19.66
CA ARG A 69 -9.16 -7.58 -19.73
C ARG A 69 -9.14 -6.15 -19.23
N GLU A 70 -10.22 -5.41 -19.44
CA GLU A 70 -10.28 -4.01 -19.02
C GLU A 70 -10.41 -3.89 -17.50
N ARG A 71 -11.19 -4.76 -16.88
CA ARG A 71 -11.22 -4.85 -15.42
C ARG A 71 -9.88 -5.25 -14.84
N VAL A 72 -9.19 -6.25 -15.42
CA VAL A 72 -7.86 -6.65 -14.95
C VAL A 72 -6.84 -5.52 -15.12
N ARG A 73 -6.92 -4.71 -16.20
CA ARG A 73 -6.10 -3.50 -16.33
C ARG A 73 -6.36 -2.48 -15.22
N ARG A 74 -7.62 -2.25 -14.86
CA ARG A 74 -7.95 -1.35 -13.73
C ARG A 74 -7.46 -1.88 -12.38
N ILE A 75 -7.47 -3.20 -12.18
CA ILE A 75 -6.85 -3.84 -11.01
C ILE A 75 -5.34 -3.55 -10.97
N VAL A 76 -4.64 -3.69 -12.10
CA VAL A 76 -3.22 -3.36 -12.22
C VAL A 76 -2.98 -1.88 -11.94
N ASP A 77 -3.81 -0.98 -12.49
CA ASP A 77 -3.72 0.46 -12.25
C ASP A 77 -3.89 0.82 -10.77
N PHE A 78 -4.90 0.26 -10.09
CA PHE A 78 -5.09 0.43 -8.64
C PHE A 78 -3.90 -0.09 -7.85
N SER A 79 -3.41 -1.28 -8.17
CA SER A 79 -2.31 -1.92 -7.46
C SER A 79 -1.01 -1.10 -7.57
N ARG A 80 -0.73 -0.54 -8.75
CA ARG A 80 0.47 0.28 -8.96
C ARG A 80 0.40 1.66 -8.35
N ASN A 81 -0.75 2.31 -8.45
CA ASN A 81 -0.83 3.72 -8.12
C ASN A 81 -1.37 3.98 -6.71
N PHE A 82 -2.22 3.09 -6.19
CA PHE A 82 -2.77 3.21 -4.83
C PHE A 82 -2.04 2.32 -3.83
N THR A 83 -1.97 1.00 -4.07
CA THR A 83 -1.26 0.10 -3.14
C THR A 83 0.22 0.46 -3.10
N ASP A 84 0.93 0.33 -4.22
CA ASP A 84 2.38 0.55 -4.26
C ASP A 84 2.78 2.03 -4.12
N GLN A 85 2.46 2.86 -5.11
CA GLN A 85 2.99 4.23 -5.17
C GLN A 85 2.35 5.24 -4.22
N TYR A 86 1.34 4.86 -3.44
CA TYR A 86 0.67 5.76 -2.50
C TYR A 86 0.74 5.22 -1.06
N HIS A 87 0.29 3.98 -0.84
CA HIS A 87 0.25 3.38 0.48
C HIS A 87 1.63 2.82 0.89
N ASP A 88 2.16 1.82 0.18
CA ASP A 88 3.48 1.23 0.47
C ASP A 88 4.59 2.29 0.42
N ALA A 89 4.45 3.30 -0.46
CA ALA A 89 5.37 4.43 -0.53
C ALA A 89 5.42 5.25 0.77
N LYS A 90 4.30 5.42 1.48
CA LYS A 90 4.28 6.11 2.77
C LYS A 90 4.96 5.28 3.84
N GLU A 91 4.77 3.98 3.80
CA GLU A 91 5.40 3.04 4.71
C GLU A 91 6.91 3.02 4.53
N GLU A 92 7.38 2.69 3.33
CA GLU A 92 8.80 2.54 3.04
C GLU A 92 9.60 3.84 3.20
N ARG A 93 9.00 5.00 2.87
CA ARG A 93 9.72 6.29 2.89
C ARG A 93 9.65 7.02 4.21
N TYR A 94 8.59 6.86 5.00
CA TYR A 94 8.38 7.67 6.20
C TYR A 94 8.06 6.84 7.44
N TYR A 95 7.08 5.93 7.38
CA TYR A 95 6.61 5.22 8.57
C TYR A 95 7.62 4.17 9.05
N PHE A 96 8.05 3.24 8.21
CA PHE A 96 9.05 2.21 8.57
C PHE A 96 10.37 2.83 9.04
N PRO A 97 10.93 3.88 8.40
CA PRO A 97 12.06 4.61 8.95
C PRO A 97 11.81 5.16 10.36
N ALA A 98 10.66 5.80 10.61
CA ALA A 98 10.33 6.32 11.94
C ALA A 98 10.24 5.19 12.98
N VAL A 99 9.54 4.11 12.66
CA VAL A 99 9.44 2.92 13.52
C VAL A 99 10.82 2.33 13.80
N ARG A 100 11.71 2.21 12.79
CA ARG A 100 13.06 1.70 13.00
C ARG A 100 13.88 2.58 13.95
N VAL A 101 13.73 3.91 13.88
CA VAL A 101 14.48 4.84 14.73
C VAL A 101 14.00 4.77 16.19
N TYR A 102 12.68 4.69 16.42
CA TYR A 102 12.09 4.94 17.73
C TYR A 102 11.54 3.69 18.45
N ALA A 103 11.07 2.67 17.73
CA ALA A 103 10.48 1.45 18.32
C ALA A 103 11.51 0.33 18.63
N GLY A 104 12.77 0.52 18.24
CA GLY A 104 13.90 -0.38 18.53
C GLY A 104 14.06 -1.57 17.58
N GLN A 105 15.11 -2.39 17.78
CA GLN A 105 15.52 -3.44 16.84
C GLN A 105 14.54 -4.62 16.70
N GLN A 106 13.66 -4.82 17.69
CA GLN A 106 12.71 -5.94 17.76
C GLN A 106 11.67 -5.98 16.63
N VAL A 107 11.49 -4.89 15.90
CA VAL A 107 10.56 -4.80 14.76
C VAL A 107 11.28 -4.86 13.41
N TYR A 108 12.61 -4.83 13.36
CA TYR A 108 13.38 -4.72 12.11
C TYR A 108 13.20 -5.95 11.21
N GLY A 109 13.14 -7.14 11.81
CA GLY A 109 12.91 -8.38 11.08
C GLY A 109 11.54 -8.37 10.38
N LEU A 110 10.49 -7.95 11.10
CA LEU A 110 9.15 -7.85 10.55
C LEU A 110 9.05 -6.79 9.45
N ILE A 111 9.65 -5.61 9.65
CA ILE A 111 9.68 -4.56 8.61
C ILE A 111 10.39 -5.06 7.34
N SER A 112 11.52 -5.76 7.50
CA SER A 112 12.25 -6.30 6.34
C SER A 112 11.46 -7.38 5.60
N GLU A 113 10.64 -8.15 6.32
CA GLU A 113 9.71 -9.11 5.73
C GLU A 113 8.59 -8.40 4.95
N LEU A 114 7.99 -7.33 5.51
CA LEU A 114 6.96 -6.53 4.84
C LEU A 114 7.50 -5.86 3.57
N GLU A 115 8.69 -5.25 3.61
CA GLU A 115 9.35 -4.67 2.43
C GLU A 115 9.60 -5.73 1.32
N ALA A 116 9.97 -6.96 1.71
CA ALA A 116 10.14 -8.06 0.77
C ALA A 116 8.79 -8.49 0.15
N GLU A 117 7.70 -8.42 0.92
CA GLU A 117 6.34 -8.68 0.43
C GLU A 117 5.85 -7.59 -0.53
N HIS A 118 6.15 -6.31 -0.28
CA HIS A 118 5.87 -5.23 -1.24
C HIS A 118 6.57 -5.51 -2.58
N ALA A 119 7.85 -5.88 -2.54
CA ALA A 119 8.60 -6.25 -3.74
C ALA A 119 8.00 -7.47 -4.47
N TYR A 120 7.53 -8.47 -3.73
CA TYR A 120 6.85 -9.63 -4.30
C TYR A 120 5.49 -9.25 -4.92
N GLY A 121 4.73 -8.37 -4.27
CA GLY A 121 3.48 -7.80 -4.80
C GLY A 121 3.69 -7.11 -6.13
N ARG A 122 4.66 -6.19 -6.20
CA ARG A 122 5.07 -5.51 -7.45
C ARG A 122 5.38 -6.51 -8.57
N ALA A 123 6.14 -7.57 -8.26
CA ALA A 123 6.49 -8.60 -9.23
C ALA A 123 5.26 -9.39 -9.75
N ILE A 124 4.26 -9.66 -8.92
CA ILE A 124 3.03 -10.33 -9.38
C ILE A 124 2.24 -9.40 -10.32
N VAL A 125 2.11 -8.12 -9.96
CA VAL A 125 1.39 -7.12 -10.77
C VAL A 125 2.04 -6.97 -12.16
N ASP A 126 3.36 -6.92 -12.23
CA ASP A 126 4.10 -6.87 -13.49
C ASP A 126 3.89 -8.11 -14.37
N GLN A 127 3.81 -9.29 -13.75
CA GLN A 127 3.47 -10.52 -14.46
C GLN A 127 2.06 -10.47 -15.05
N ILE A 128 1.08 -9.98 -14.29
CA ILE A 128 -0.31 -9.84 -14.77
C ILE A 128 -0.35 -8.88 -15.96
N GLU A 129 0.32 -7.73 -15.86
CA GLU A 129 0.38 -6.77 -16.97
C GLU A 129 1.06 -7.37 -18.21
N TYR A 130 2.15 -8.12 -18.03
CA TYR A 130 2.81 -8.84 -19.11
C TYR A 130 1.85 -9.78 -19.82
N LEU A 131 1.12 -10.59 -19.04
CA LEU A 131 0.16 -11.57 -19.54
C LEU A 131 -1.01 -10.91 -20.30
N LEU A 132 -1.45 -9.72 -19.89
CA LEU A 132 -2.51 -8.97 -20.57
C LEU A 132 -2.18 -8.58 -22.02
N ARG A 133 -0.92 -8.64 -22.45
CA ARG A 133 -0.52 -8.41 -23.86
C ARG A 133 -0.76 -9.60 -24.77
N SER A 134 -0.82 -10.81 -24.23
CA SER A 134 -1.07 -12.03 -25.02
C SER A 134 -2.54 -12.16 -25.38
N THR A 135 -2.83 -12.62 -26.61
CA THR A 135 -4.19 -12.96 -27.07
C THR A 135 -4.54 -14.43 -26.88
N ASP A 136 -3.62 -15.26 -26.37
CA ASP A 136 -3.86 -16.68 -26.13
C ASP A 136 -4.92 -16.86 -25.03
N ARG A 137 -5.89 -17.76 -25.27
CA ARG A 137 -6.92 -18.09 -24.28
C ARG A 137 -6.36 -18.81 -23.06
N ALA A 138 -5.24 -19.54 -23.20
CA ALA A 138 -4.59 -20.23 -22.10
C ALA A 138 -4.10 -19.25 -21.02
N VAL A 139 -3.79 -18.00 -21.39
CA VAL A 139 -3.30 -16.97 -20.47
C VAL A 139 -4.34 -16.54 -19.43
N ALA A 140 -5.64 -16.67 -19.75
CA ALA A 140 -6.69 -16.32 -18.79
C ALA A 140 -6.53 -17.09 -17.47
N ARG A 141 -6.22 -18.39 -17.54
CA ARG A 141 -6.03 -19.21 -16.33
C ARG A 141 -4.80 -18.78 -15.52
N ILE A 142 -3.71 -18.44 -16.20
CA ILE A 142 -2.48 -17.95 -15.56
C ILE A 142 -2.75 -16.60 -14.87
N ILE A 143 -3.47 -15.68 -15.52
CA ILE A 143 -3.89 -14.41 -14.91
C ILE A 143 -4.73 -14.66 -13.66
N ALA A 144 -5.69 -15.59 -13.71
CA ALA A 144 -6.51 -15.94 -12.56
C ALA A 144 -5.70 -16.50 -11.39
N GLU A 145 -4.69 -17.31 -11.65
CA GLU A 145 -3.78 -17.84 -10.64
C GLU A 145 -2.95 -16.70 -10.01
N ARG A 146 -2.47 -15.75 -10.81
CA ARG A 146 -1.71 -14.58 -10.31
C ARG A 146 -2.58 -13.62 -9.51
N LEU A 147 -3.80 -13.32 -9.96
CA LEU A 147 -4.75 -12.49 -9.21
C LEU A 147 -5.08 -13.09 -7.84
N ALA A 148 -5.35 -14.41 -7.77
CA ALA A 148 -5.61 -15.06 -6.48
C ALA A 148 -4.38 -15.08 -5.58
N THR A 149 -3.19 -15.35 -6.14
CA THR A 149 -1.93 -15.28 -5.38
C THR A 149 -1.72 -13.89 -4.79
N TYR A 150 -1.99 -12.84 -5.57
CA TYR A 150 -1.86 -11.45 -5.15
C TYR A 150 -2.86 -11.10 -4.03
N ALA A 151 -4.14 -11.43 -4.22
CA ALA A 151 -5.18 -11.19 -3.23
C ALA A 151 -4.88 -11.89 -1.88
N ASP A 152 -4.49 -13.17 -1.93
CA ASP A 152 -4.17 -13.94 -0.72
C ASP A 152 -2.91 -13.41 -0.02
N MET A 153 -1.92 -12.93 -0.80
CA MET A 153 -0.73 -12.28 -0.25
C MET A 153 -1.09 -10.99 0.46
N LEU A 154 -1.85 -10.09 -0.18
CA LEU A 154 -2.25 -8.80 0.40
C LEU A 154 -3.03 -8.96 1.72
N ARG A 155 -3.95 -9.93 1.82
CA ARG A 155 -4.67 -10.18 3.08
C ARG A 155 -3.74 -10.55 4.23
N ARG A 156 -2.76 -11.43 3.98
CA ARG A 156 -1.78 -11.84 5.00
C ARG A 156 -0.81 -10.72 5.34
N HIS A 157 -0.41 -9.95 4.33
CA HIS A 157 0.46 -8.79 4.47
C HIS A 157 -0.17 -7.74 5.40
N ILE A 158 -1.38 -7.28 5.09
CA ILE A 158 -2.15 -6.31 5.88
C ILE A 158 -2.36 -6.78 7.32
N GLN A 159 -2.61 -8.08 7.54
CA GLN A 159 -2.74 -8.63 8.90
C GLN A 159 -1.45 -8.50 9.71
N LYS A 160 -0.30 -8.82 9.09
CA LYS A 160 1.01 -8.69 9.74
C LYS A 160 1.35 -7.23 10.01
N GLU A 161 1.07 -6.37 9.05
CA GLU A 161 1.33 -4.95 9.15
C GLU A 161 0.47 -4.25 10.21
N ASN A 162 -0.84 -4.53 10.26
CA ASN A 162 -1.69 -4.02 11.33
C ASN A 162 -1.17 -4.43 12.73
N SER A 163 -0.59 -5.63 12.85
CA SER A 163 0.07 -6.05 14.09
C SER A 163 1.36 -5.28 14.38
N LEU A 164 2.15 -4.95 13.35
CA LEU A 164 3.30 -4.06 13.48
C LEU A 164 2.85 -2.68 13.97
N PHE A 165 1.81 -2.11 13.39
CA PHE A 165 1.28 -0.79 13.73
C PHE A 165 0.84 -0.72 15.20
N GLN A 166 0.10 -1.72 15.66
CA GLN A 166 -0.30 -1.79 17.07
C GLN A 166 0.92 -1.79 18.02
N ARG A 167 1.97 -2.57 17.69
CA ARG A 167 3.21 -2.62 18.48
C ARG A 167 4.00 -1.31 18.40
N ALA A 168 4.01 -0.67 17.24
CA ALA A 168 4.67 0.62 17.04
C ALA A 168 3.98 1.72 17.86
N ASP A 169 2.66 1.73 17.90
CA ASP A 169 1.86 2.70 18.65
C ASP A 169 2.07 2.65 20.17
N GLU A 170 2.52 1.52 20.72
CA GLU A 170 2.93 1.39 22.13
C GLU A 170 4.25 2.10 22.44
N THR A 171 5.05 2.41 21.42
CA THR A 171 6.42 2.93 21.56
C THR A 171 6.60 4.32 20.98
N LEU A 172 5.90 4.65 19.90
CA LEU A 172 5.96 5.96 19.25
C LEU A 172 5.21 7.00 20.08
N SER A 173 5.88 8.12 20.34
CA SER A 173 5.28 9.29 20.98
C SER A 173 4.29 10.01 20.05
N GLY A 174 3.42 10.85 20.64
CA GLY A 174 2.53 11.73 19.88
C GLY A 174 3.31 12.65 18.92
N GLU A 175 4.49 13.10 19.31
CA GLU A 175 5.38 13.93 18.50
C GLU A 175 5.83 13.22 17.23
N GLU A 176 6.31 11.99 17.36
CA GLU A 176 6.82 11.16 16.26
C GLU A 176 5.68 10.79 15.29
N GLN A 177 4.51 10.47 15.82
CA GLN A 177 3.29 10.24 15.03
C GLN A 177 2.89 11.50 14.26
N ARG A 178 2.90 12.68 14.92
CA ARG A 178 2.61 13.96 14.27
C ARG A 178 3.61 14.31 13.19
N ALA A 179 4.91 14.13 13.43
CA ALA A 179 5.95 14.37 12.44
C ALA A 179 5.77 13.47 11.21
N THR A 180 5.40 12.20 11.43
CA THR A 180 5.11 11.23 10.36
C THR A 180 3.88 11.64 9.55
N LEU A 181 2.80 12.11 10.21
CA LEU A 181 1.62 12.64 9.52
C LEU A 181 1.92 13.87 8.65
N ILE A 182 2.74 14.80 9.14
CA ILE A 182 3.17 15.95 8.34
C ILE A 182 3.94 15.49 7.10
N ALA A 183 4.76 14.44 7.21
CA ALA A 183 5.44 13.84 6.08
C ALA A 183 4.46 13.21 5.07
N PHE A 184 3.44 12.48 5.56
CA PHE A 184 2.36 11.96 4.71
C PHE A 184 1.61 13.07 3.97
N ASP A 185 1.19 14.13 4.67
CA ASP A 185 0.47 15.25 4.05
C ASP A 185 1.30 15.94 2.97
N ARG A 186 2.61 16.05 3.19
CA ARG A 186 3.53 16.62 2.21
C ARG A 186 3.68 15.70 0.99
N PHE A 187 3.87 14.41 1.23
CA PHE A 187 3.96 13.40 0.18
C PHE A 187 2.71 13.44 -0.71
N GLU A 188 1.52 13.40 -0.11
CA GLU A 188 0.26 13.41 -0.85
C GLU A 188 0.09 14.69 -1.68
N LYS A 189 0.54 15.85 -1.17
CA LYS A 189 0.44 17.14 -1.89
C LYS A 189 1.44 17.32 -3.02
N ILE A 190 2.64 16.75 -2.92
CA ILE A 190 3.78 17.10 -3.79
C ILE A 190 4.21 15.94 -4.69
N GLU A 191 4.08 14.71 -4.20
CA GLU A 191 4.65 13.52 -4.84
C GLU A 191 3.60 12.62 -5.47
N THR A 192 2.30 12.86 -5.20
CA THR A 192 1.19 12.09 -5.76
C THR A 192 0.35 12.91 -6.74
N ILE A 193 -0.44 12.23 -7.57
CA ILE A 193 -1.42 12.90 -8.44
C ILE A 193 -2.53 13.47 -7.55
N GLU A 194 -2.96 14.70 -7.84
CA GLU A 194 -4.07 15.34 -7.12
C GLU A 194 -5.31 14.42 -7.09
N ASN A 195 -5.93 14.29 -5.92
CA ASN A 195 -7.09 13.43 -5.67
C ASN A 195 -6.87 11.92 -5.90
N THR A 196 -5.63 11.42 -5.76
CA THR A 196 -5.33 9.97 -5.86
C THR A 196 -6.20 9.14 -4.93
N TYR A 197 -6.34 9.54 -3.65
CA TYR A 197 -7.17 8.82 -2.69
C TYR A 197 -8.64 8.74 -3.15
N ASP A 198 -9.25 9.88 -3.48
CA ASP A 198 -10.66 9.93 -3.90
C ASP A 198 -10.93 9.14 -5.18
N LYS A 199 -10.01 9.21 -6.16
CA LYS A 199 -10.07 8.43 -7.39
C LYS A 199 -10.19 6.94 -7.08
N TYR A 200 -9.29 6.42 -6.25
CA TYR A 200 -9.22 4.99 -5.98
C TYR A 200 -10.22 4.52 -4.93
N TYR A 201 -10.64 5.41 -4.02
CA TYR A 201 -11.80 5.20 -3.17
C TYR A 201 -13.04 4.91 -4.01
N ASN A 202 -13.38 5.81 -4.93
CA ASN A 202 -14.53 5.64 -5.81
C ASN A 202 -14.43 4.34 -6.64
N PHE A 203 -13.24 4.04 -7.17
CA PHE A 203 -13.00 2.80 -7.90
C PHE A 203 -13.28 1.54 -7.05
N ALA A 204 -12.82 1.49 -5.80
CA ALA A 204 -13.09 0.33 -4.95
C ALA A 204 -14.56 0.24 -4.54
N GLN A 205 -15.25 1.37 -4.31
CA GLN A 205 -16.69 1.37 -4.07
C GLN A 205 -17.43 0.78 -5.29
N GLU A 206 -17.06 1.16 -6.51
CA GLU A 206 -17.63 0.58 -7.74
C GLU A 206 -17.42 -0.94 -7.84
N LEU A 207 -16.23 -1.41 -7.46
CA LEU A 207 -15.91 -2.84 -7.43
C LEU A 207 -16.79 -3.57 -6.41
N ARG A 208 -16.92 -3.03 -5.19
CA ARG A 208 -17.75 -3.60 -4.13
C ARG A 208 -19.22 -3.69 -4.54
N ASP A 209 -19.77 -2.62 -5.10
CA ASP A 209 -21.17 -2.59 -5.50
C ASP A 209 -21.48 -3.59 -6.62
N LYS A 210 -20.51 -3.85 -7.50
CA LYS A 210 -20.62 -4.92 -8.51
C LYS A 210 -20.60 -6.31 -7.90
N LEU A 211 -19.82 -6.54 -6.84
CA LEU A 211 -19.82 -7.82 -6.13
C LEU A 211 -21.17 -8.06 -5.46
N ARG A 212 -21.70 -7.08 -4.74
CA ARG A 212 -23.00 -7.23 -4.05
C ARG A 212 -24.13 -7.58 -5.01
N ARG A 213 -24.21 -6.91 -6.16
CA ARG A 213 -25.21 -7.21 -7.20
C ARG A 213 -25.09 -8.59 -7.85
N ARG A 214 -24.01 -9.34 -7.58
CA ARG A 214 -23.86 -10.73 -8.06
C ARG A 214 -24.38 -11.76 -7.07
N GLU A 215 -24.53 -11.37 -5.81
CA GLU A 215 -25.00 -12.22 -4.72
C GLU A 215 -26.54 -12.12 -4.53
N GLU A 216 -27.14 -11.08 -5.11
CA GLU A 216 -28.59 -10.84 -5.24
C GLU A 216 -29.17 -11.60 -6.46
#